data_AF-A0A7V4YVP6-F1
#
_entry.id   AF-A0A7V4YVP6-F1
#
_cell.length_a   1.000
_cell.length_b   1.000
_cell.length_c   1.000
_cell.angle_alpha   90.00
_cell.angle_beta   90.00
_cell.angle_gamma   90.00
#
_symmetry.space_group_name_H-M   'P 1'
#
loop_
_entity.id
_entity.type
_entity.pdbx_description
1 polymer ?
#
loop_
_entity_poly.entity_id
_entity_poly.type
_entity_poly.pdbx_seq_one_letter_code
_entity_poly.pdbx_strand_id
1 'polypeptide(L)'
;ADRDPLNGSDTRAGIASYDDLYADILLWLKNGWIDYVAPQIYWSIGFPPSDYQKLLDWWSKHTYGKHLYVGHAAYKIGSSPNDPNWNSPEEISKQIKMNRANDKVQGSIYFSAKALMRNSLGVQDSLISVLYPSPAIMPAMPSLLKSPPATPQICRVGGTPSSVKLAWHVCDILTGDETAHYFAIYRFDGEGVGSFKDPYNLLITTPFYTEEYIYEDQTAQEGLYYTYVIVAYNRANVESYSSEPIFVKKTKKGAKKKKKLFGYMF
;
A
#
# COMPACT_ATOMS: atom_id res chain seq x y z
N ALA A 1 -29.91 -14.20 1.35
CA ALA A 1 -30.57 -13.20 0.49
C ALA A 1 -31.90 -13.75 -0.03
N ASP A 2 -32.78 -12.90 -0.58
CA ASP A 2 -34.07 -13.33 -1.15
C ASP A 2 -33.91 -14.19 -2.44
N ARG A 3 -32.76 -14.10 -3.13
CA ARG A 3 -32.45 -14.87 -4.37
C ARG A 3 -31.50 -16.05 -4.14
N ASP A 4 -30.41 -15.86 -3.38
CA ASP A 4 -29.54 -16.95 -2.92
C ASP A 4 -29.51 -16.94 -1.37
N PRO A 5 -30.24 -17.86 -0.71
CA PRO A 5 -30.27 -17.94 0.74
C PRO A 5 -28.99 -18.55 1.35
N LEU A 6 -28.18 -19.27 0.57
CA LEU A 6 -27.00 -19.97 1.06
C LEU A 6 -25.74 -19.12 0.97
N ASN A 7 -25.50 -18.47 -0.18
CA ASN A 7 -24.31 -17.64 -0.37
C ASN A 7 -24.63 -16.15 -0.52
N GLY A 8 -25.86 -15.72 -0.78
CA GLY A 8 -26.15 -14.32 -1.09
C GLY A 8 -25.99 -13.35 0.10
N SER A 9 -25.57 -12.11 -0.19
CA SER A 9 -25.55 -11.02 0.80
C SER A 9 -26.97 -10.56 1.19
N ASP A 10 -27.16 -10.03 2.40
CA ASP A 10 -28.45 -9.49 2.85
C ASP A 10 -28.74 -8.11 2.23
N THR A 11 -28.92 -8.09 0.90
CA THR A 11 -29.23 -6.91 0.10
C THR A 11 -30.32 -7.20 -0.93
N ARG A 12 -31.00 -6.14 -1.38
CA ARG A 12 -32.18 -6.22 -2.25
C ARG A 12 -32.16 -5.23 -3.42
N ALA A 13 -31.17 -4.33 -3.49
CA ALA A 13 -31.07 -3.35 -4.56
C ALA A 13 -29.88 -3.59 -5.49
N GLY A 14 -30.14 -3.37 -6.78
CA GLY A 14 -29.15 -3.44 -7.84
C GLY A 14 -29.22 -4.74 -8.65
N ILE A 15 -28.25 -4.86 -9.55
CA ILE A 15 -28.04 -6.02 -10.42
C ILE A 15 -27.22 -7.05 -9.62
N ALA A 16 -27.69 -8.28 -9.57
CA ALA A 16 -26.97 -9.40 -8.96
C ALA A 16 -25.93 -9.93 -9.96
N SER A 17 -24.64 -9.91 -9.60
CA SER A 17 -23.57 -10.31 -10.53
C SER A 17 -23.72 -11.74 -11.06
N TYR A 18 -24.17 -12.68 -10.23
CA TYR A 18 -24.38 -14.06 -10.64
C TYR A 18 -25.58 -14.21 -11.59
N ASP A 19 -26.77 -13.75 -11.15
CA ASP A 19 -28.03 -13.96 -11.89
C ASP A 19 -28.14 -13.11 -13.16
N ASP A 20 -27.71 -11.84 -13.08
CA ASP A 20 -27.99 -10.86 -14.13
C ASP A 20 -26.78 -10.63 -15.06
N LEU A 21 -25.55 -10.89 -14.59
CA LEU A 21 -24.31 -10.67 -15.36
C LEU A 21 -23.52 -11.96 -15.63
N TYR A 22 -24.01 -13.12 -15.17
CA TYR A 22 -23.35 -14.42 -15.33
C TYR A 22 -21.90 -14.45 -14.78
N ALA A 23 -21.62 -13.65 -13.75
CA ALA A 23 -20.31 -13.55 -13.11
C ALA A 23 -20.32 -14.27 -11.76
N ASP A 24 -19.90 -15.54 -11.75
CA ASP A 24 -19.69 -16.32 -10.52
C ASP A 24 -18.33 -16.02 -9.87
N ILE A 25 -18.28 -14.89 -9.18
CA ILE A 25 -17.06 -14.40 -8.53
C ILE A 25 -16.61 -15.35 -7.41
N LEU A 26 -17.54 -16.03 -6.72
CA LEU A 26 -17.19 -16.99 -5.67
C LEU A 26 -16.48 -18.21 -6.25
N LEU A 27 -16.92 -18.70 -7.40
CA LEU A 27 -16.24 -19.76 -8.13
C LEU A 27 -14.83 -19.33 -8.55
N TRP A 28 -14.66 -18.11 -9.06
CA TRP A 28 -13.35 -17.59 -9.47
C TRP A 28 -12.38 -17.51 -8.30
N LEU A 29 -12.85 -17.04 -7.14
CA LEU A 29 -12.05 -16.97 -5.93
C LEU A 29 -11.69 -18.35 -5.38
N LYS A 30 -12.66 -19.27 -5.30
CA LYS A 30 -12.44 -20.65 -4.84
C LYS A 30 -11.44 -21.40 -5.71
N ASN A 31 -11.51 -21.23 -7.03
CA ASN A 31 -10.58 -21.87 -7.96
C ASN A 31 -9.25 -21.11 -8.14
N GLY A 32 -9.10 -19.93 -7.51
CA GLY A 32 -7.90 -19.12 -7.63
C GLY A 32 -7.66 -18.54 -9.02
N TRP A 33 -8.70 -18.31 -9.82
CA TRP A 33 -8.59 -17.72 -11.16
C TRP A 33 -8.28 -16.21 -11.13
N ILE A 34 -8.47 -15.57 -9.96
CA ILE A 34 -8.14 -14.18 -9.71
C ILE A 34 -7.30 -14.04 -8.44
N ASP A 35 -6.44 -13.03 -8.42
CA ASP A 35 -5.54 -12.74 -7.29
C ASP A 35 -6.19 -11.85 -6.23
N TYR A 36 -7.17 -11.05 -6.65
CA TYR A 36 -7.94 -10.16 -5.80
C TYR A 36 -9.36 -10.00 -6.33
N VAL A 37 -10.26 -9.56 -5.47
CA VAL A 37 -11.61 -9.11 -5.83
C VAL A 37 -11.78 -7.63 -5.47
N ALA A 38 -12.47 -6.90 -6.35
CA ALA A 38 -12.75 -5.49 -6.17
C ALA A 38 -14.26 -5.20 -6.25
N PRO A 39 -15.04 -5.48 -5.19
CA PRO A 39 -16.47 -5.28 -5.24
C PRO A 39 -16.83 -3.80 -5.28
N GLN A 40 -17.80 -3.48 -6.14
CA GLN A 40 -18.33 -2.13 -6.28
C GLN A 40 -19.38 -1.87 -5.19
N ILE A 41 -18.93 -1.57 -3.98
CA ILE A 41 -19.82 -1.24 -2.85
C ILE A 41 -20.24 0.24 -2.96
N TYR A 42 -21.05 0.53 -3.98
CA TYR A 42 -21.45 1.88 -4.37
C TYR A 42 -22.71 2.36 -3.64
N TRP A 43 -22.84 1.99 -2.38
CA TRP A 43 -23.97 2.35 -1.53
C TRP A 43 -23.45 3.07 -0.28
N SER A 44 -24.27 3.94 0.29
CA SER A 44 -23.88 4.62 1.53
C SER A 44 -24.03 3.70 2.75
N ILE A 45 -23.35 4.06 3.82
CA ILE A 45 -23.55 3.46 5.14
C ILE A 45 -24.99 3.77 5.59
N GLY A 46 -25.72 2.74 6.03
CA GLY A 46 -27.12 2.90 6.47
C GLY A 46 -28.15 2.87 5.35
N PHE A 47 -27.76 2.71 4.07
CA PHE A 47 -28.73 2.62 2.98
C PHE A 47 -29.53 1.30 3.04
N PRO A 48 -30.82 1.29 3.41
CA PRO A 48 -31.50 0.07 3.81
C PRO A 48 -31.54 -1.04 2.74
N PRO A 49 -31.72 -0.72 1.44
CA PRO A 49 -31.74 -1.76 0.41
C PRO A 49 -30.40 -2.47 0.20
N SER A 50 -29.27 -1.78 0.41
CA SER A 50 -27.92 -2.29 0.14
C SER A 50 -26.88 -1.57 1.01
N ASP A 51 -26.88 -1.86 2.31
CA ASP A 51 -26.02 -1.18 3.27
C ASP A 51 -24.52 -1.49 3.02
N TYR A 52 -23.68 -0.46 3.02
CA TYR A 52 -22.23 -0.59 2.85
C TYR A 52 -21.59 -1.59 3.83
N GLN A 53 -21.94 -1.52 5.12
CA GLN A 53 -21.41 -2.39 6.16
C GLN A 53 -21.77 -3.85 5.91
N LYS A 54 -23.05 -4.11 5.59
CA LYS A 54 -23.50 -5.49 5.31
C LYS A 54 -22.75 -6.10 4.14
N LEU A 55 -22.53 -5.31 3.08
CA LEU A 55 -21.76 -5.75 1.91
C LEU A 55 -20.29 -5.96 2.24
N LEU A 56 -19.67 -5.06 3.01
CA LEU A 56 -18.28 -5.19 3.45
C LEU A 56 -18.08 -6.48 4.27
N ASP A 57 -18.93 -6.72 5.25
CA ASP A 57 -18.89 -7.90 6.11
C ASP A 57 -19.09 -9.18 5.32
N TRP A 58 -19.98 -9.16 4.33
CA TRP A 58 -20.20 -10.30 3.45
C TRP A 58 -18.96 -10.58 2.59
N TRP A 59 -18.42 -9.59 1.87
CA TRP A 59 -17.24 -9.79 1.02
C TRP A 59 -16.02 -10.27 1.80
N SER A 60 -15.85 -9.77 3.02
CA SER A 60 -14.74 -10.16 3.91
C SER A 60 -14.73 -11.63 4.27
N LYS A 61 -15.91 -12.28 4.31
CA LYS A 61 -16.06 -13.72 4.57
C LYS A 61 -15.87 -14.58 3.32
N HIS A 62 -15.89 -13.97 2.14
CA HIS A 62 -15.92 -14.65 0.84
C HIS A 62 -14.70 -14.34 -0.02
N THR A 63 -13.57 -13.95 0.57
CA THR A 63 -12.33 -13.67 -0.17
C THR A 63 -11.53 -14.92 -0.53
N TYR A 64 -11.75 -16.04 0.18
CA TYR A 64 -11.01 -17.30 0.00
C TYR A 64 -9.48 -17.13 -0.03
N GLY A 65 -8.96 -16.24 0.82
CA GLY A 65 -7.52 -15.96 0.92
C GLY A 65 -6.95 -15.04 -0.17
N LYS A 66 -7.79 -14.52 -1.06
CA LYS A 66 -7.44 -13.48 -2.04
C LYS A 66 -7.61 -12.08 -1.43
N HIS A 67 -6.98 -11.09 -2.06
CA HIS A 67 -7.10 -9.71 -1.59
C HIS A 67 -8.49 -9.13 -1.88
N LEU A 68 -8.94 -8.24 -1.00
CA LEU A 68 -10.18 -7.48 -1.12
C LEU A 68 -9.85 -5.98 -1.19
N TYR A 69 -10.18 -5.36 -2.32
CA TYR A 69 -10.05 -3.91 -2.54
C TYR A 69 -11.44 -3.29 -2.76
N VAL A 70 -11.92 -2.48 -1.83
CA VAL A 70 -13.31 -2.02 -1.88
C VAL A 70 -13.47 -0.85 -2.85
N GLY A 71 -14.40 -0.96 -3.79
CA GLY A 71 -14.79 0.13 -4.69
C GLY A 71 -15.70 1.14 -4.02
N HIS A 72 -15.33 2.43 -4.07
CA HIS A 72 -16.08 3.57 -3.54
C HIS A 72 -16.69 4.41 -4.68
N ALA A 73 -17.95 4.83 -4.51
CA ALA A 73 -18.68 5.63 -5.49
C ALA A 73 -18.40 7.13 -5.34
N ALA A 74 -17.19 7.59 -5.66
CA ALA A 74 -16.83 9.01 -5.57
C ALA A 74 -17.76 9.92 -6.40
N TYR A 75 -18.36 9.41 -7.48
CA TYR A 75 -19.32 10.17 -8.29
C TYR A 75 -20.67 10.46 -7.62
N LYS A 76 -21.02 9.78 -6.52
CA LYS A 76 -22.28 9.98 -5.79
C LYS A 76 -22.19 11.08 -4.72
N ILE A 77 -20.98 11.46 -4.29
CA ILE A 77 -20.72 12.47 -3.25
C ILE A 77 -21.44 13.78 -3.60
N GLY A 78 -22.36 14.21 -2.74
CA GLY A 78 -23.16 15.42 -2.92
C GLY A 78 -24.05 15.43 -4.18
N SER A 79 -24.29 14.27 -4.80
CA SER A 79 -24.93 14.16 -6.13
C SER A 79 -25.91 12.98 -6.23
N SER A 80 -26.36 12.43 -5.10
CA SER A 80 -27.31 11.30 -5.09
C SER A 80 -28.68 11.73 -4.52
N PRO A 81 -29.70 11.97 -5.38
CA PRO A 81 -31.00 12.45 -4.91
C PRO A 81 -31.79 11.39 -4.11
N ASN A 82 -31.55 10.11 -4.38
CA ASN A 82 -32.29 8.99 -3.78
C ASN A 82 -31.59 8.41 -2.53
N ASP A 83 -30.45 8.97 -2.13
CA ASP A 83 -29.65 8.51 -1.01
C ASP A 83 -28.96 9.72 -0.34
N PRO A 84 -29.63 10.37 0.64
CA PRO A 84 -29.16 11.63 1.23
C PRO A 84 -27.87 11.48 2.05
N ASN A 85 -27.48 10.26 2.41
CA ASN A 85 -26.24 10.00 3.15
C ASN A 85 -25.01 10.46 2.35
N TRP A 86 -25.08 10.47 1.01
CA TRP A 86 -24.00 10.99 0.16
C TRP A 86 -23.77 12.50 0.29
N ASN A 87 -24.66 13.24 0.96
CA ASN A 87 -24.47 14.65 1.27
C ASN A 87 -23.62 14.86 2.54
N SER A 88 -23.26 13.79 3.27
CA SER A 88 -22.30 13.85 4.38
C SER A 88 -20.86 13.92 3.83
N PRO A 89 -20.09 14.96 4.17
CA PRO A 89 -18.66 15.03 3.83
C PRO A 89 -17.85 13.85 4.38
N GLU A 90 -18.29 13.27 5.49
CA GLU A 90 -17.60 12.17 6.18
C GLU A 90 -17.89 10.79 5.58
N GLU A 91 -18.85 10.64 4.66
CA GLU A 91 -19.31 9.33 4.18
C GLU A 91 -18.14 8.44 3.70
N ILE A 92 -17.32 8.94 2.77
CA ILE A 92 -16.14 8.22 2.28
C ILE A 92 -15.12 7.97 3.40
N SER A 93 -14.91 8.94 4.30
CA SER A 93 -13.96 8.77 5.40
C SER A 93 -14.40 7.69 6.39
N LYS A 94 -15.71 7.56 6.64
CA LYS A 94 -16.30 6.51 7.49
C LYS A 94 -16.16 5.15 6.83
N GLN A 95 -16.44 5.06 5.52
CA GLN A 95 -16.24 3.83 4.74
C GLN A 95 -14.77 3.36 4.82
N ILE A 96 -13.80 4.27 4.65
CA ILE A 96 -12.37 3.94 4.75
C ILE A 96 -11.99 3.50 6.17
N LYS A 97 -12.53 4.15 7.21
CA LYS A 97 -12.32 3.72 8.60
C LYS A 97 -12.86 2.33 8.87
N MET A 98 -14.03 1.99 8.33
CA MET A 98 -14.61 0.64 8.41
C MET A 98 -13.73 -0.39 7.69
N ASN A 99 -13.23 -0.04 6.49
CA ASN A 99 -12.29 -0.89 5.75
C ASN A 99 -11.02 -1.15 6.56
N ARG A 100 -10.44 -0.12 7.18
CA ARG A 100 -9.23 -0.26 8.01
C ARG A 100 -9.44 -1.05 9.30
N ALA A 101 -10.65 -1.05 9.84
CA ALA A 101 -11.01 -1.84 11.01
C ALA A 101 -11.19 -3.34 10.68
N ASN A 102 -11.18 -3.70 9.39
CA ASN A 102 -11.37 -5.05 8.91
C ASN A 102 -10.08 -5.61 8.31
N ASP A 103 -9.46 -6.59 8.98
CA ASP A 103 -8.19 -7.20 8.58
C ASP A 103 -8.24 -7.90 7.20
N LYS A 104 -9.45 -8.20 6.70
CA LYS A 104 -9.66 -8.82 5.39
C LYS A 104 -9.62 -7.83 4.25
N VAL A 105 -9.60 -6.53 4.50
CA VAL A 105 -9.57 -5.50 3.45
C VAL A 105 -8.15 -4.97 3.26
N GLN A 106 -7.63 -5.03 2.04
CA GLN A 106 -6.27 -4.60 1.71
C GLN A 106 -6.20 -3.24 1.02
N GLY A 107 -7.35 -2.62 0.72
CA GLY A 107 -7.36 -1.24 0.23
C GLY A 107 -8.68 -0.80 -0.39
N SER A 108 -8.60 0.29 -1.13
CA SER A 108 -9.74 1.05 -1.66
C SER A 108 -9.50 1.48 -3.10
N ILE A 109 -10.55 1.43 -3.92
CA ILE A 109 -10.57 1.90 -5.31
C ILE A 109 -11.65 2.96 -5.44
N TYR A 110 -11.35 4.11 -6.06
CA TYR A 110 -12.32 5.21 -6.19
C TYR A 110 -12.84 5.29 -7.62
N PHE A 111 -14.15 5.09 -7.80
CA PHE A 111 -14.80 5.30 -9.08
C PHE A 111 -15.43 6.70 -9.13
N SER A 112 -14.88 7.65 -9.89
CA SER A 112 -13.64 7.58 -10.68
C SER A 112 -12.69 8.70 -10.29
N ALA A 113 -11.46 8.66 -10.79
CA ALA A 113 -10.50 9.75 -10.63
C ALA A 113 -11.10 11.12 -11.00
N LYS A 114 -11.83 11.20 -12.13
CA LYS A 114 -12.52 12.43 -12.55
C LYS A 114 -13.50 12.95 -11.49
N ALA A 115 -14.26 12.06 -10.86
CA ALA A 115 -15.20 12.45 -9.82
C ALA A 115 -14.46 12.90 -8.55
N LEU A 116 -13.41 12.17 -8.17
CA LEU A 116 -12.62 12.48 -6.98
C LEU A 116 -11.93 13.85 -7.09
N MET A 117 -11.39 14.16 -8.28
CA MET A 117 -10.72 15.43 -8.57
C MET A 117 -11.66 16.65 -8.60
N ARG A 118 -12.99 16.46 -8.60
CA ARG A 118 -13.93 17.58 -8.38
C ARG A 118 -13.93 18.07 -6.94
N ASN A 119 -13.38 17.28 -6.01
CA ASN A 119 -13.31 17.57 -4.59
C ASN A 119 -14.67 17.98 -3.98
N SER A 120 -15.75 17.33 -4.42
CA SER A 120 -17.08 17.56 -3.85
C SER A 120 -17.05 17.31 -2.34
N LEU A 121 -17.57 18.26 -1.56
CA LEU A 121 -17.57 18.23 -0.09
C LEU A 121 -16.17 18.11 0.57
N GLY A 122 -15.08 18.45 -0.12
CA GLY A 122 -13.73 18.42 0.46
C GLY A 122 -13.16 17.00 0.66
N VAL A 123 -13.70 16.00 -0.03
CA VAL A 123 -13.27 14.60 0.15
C VAL A 123 -11.83 14.39 -0.30
N GLN A 124 -11.36 15.02 -1.38
CA GLN A 124 -9.96 14.90 -1.80
C GLN A 124 -9.01 15.48 -0.73
N ASP A 125 -9.37 16.61 -0.14
CA ASP A 125 -8.58 17.24 0.92
C ASP A 125 -8.49 16.31 2.14
N SER A 126 -9.61 15.69 2.53
CA SER A 126 -9.64 14.72 3.62
C SER A 126 -8.80 13.48 3.32
N LEU A 127 -8.79 13.01 2.08
CA LEU A 127 -7.97 11.87 1.67
C LEU A 127 -6.48 12.19 1.78
N ILE A 128 -6.05 13.37 1.33
CA ILE A 128 -4.63 13.75 1.33
C ILE A 128 -4.15 14.13 2.73
N SER A 129 -4.91 14.93 3.47
CA SER A 129 -4.46 15.50 4.75
C SER A 129 -4.68 14.61 5.96
N VAL A 130 -5.66 13.69 5.91
CA VAL A 130 -6.06 12.87 7.07
C VAL A 130 -5.89 11.39 6.82
N LEU A 131 -6.38 10.88 5.69
CA LEU A 131 -6.48 9.42 5.49
C LEU A 131 -5.20 8.83 4.91
N TYR A 132 -4.58 9.46 3.92
CA TYR A 132 -3.36 9.02 3.23
C TYR A 132 -2.27 10.11 3.24
N PRO A 133 -1.86 10.62 4.43
CA PRO A 133 -0.89 11.71 4.52
C PRO A 133 0.53 11.30 4.16
N SER A 134 0.79 10.01 3.96
CA SER A 134 2.12 9.49 3.71
C SER A 134 2.08 8.33 2.71
N PRO A 135 3.15 8.14 1.91
CA PRO A 135 3.32 6.96 1.08
C PRO A 135 3.25 5.68 1.91
N ALA A 136 2.77 4.60 1.28
CA ALA A 136 2.71 3.28 1.89
C ALA A 136 3.12 2.21 0.87
N ILE A 137 3.72 1.13 1.37
CA ILE A 137 4.03 -0.06 0.58
C ILE A 137 2.74 -0.89 0.42
N MET A 138 2.56 -1.47 -0.77
CA MET A 138 1.46 -2.40 -1.00
C MET A 138 1.65 -3.67 -0.17
N PRO A 139 0.59 -4.23 0.43
CA PRO A 139 0.70 -5.48 1.16
C PRO A 139 1.11 -6.62 0.22
N ALA A 140 1.95 -7.54 0.73
CA ALA A 140 2.27 -8.79 0.05
C ALA A 140 1.00 -9.57 -0.27
N MET A 141 0.99 -10.33 -1.38
CA MET A 141 -0.09 -11.25 -1.75
C MET A 141 0.33 -12.70 -1.46
N PRO A 142 0.05 -13.27 -0.27
CA PRO A 142 0.55 -14.59 0.11
C PRO A 142 0.06 -15.70 -0.82
N SER A 143 -1.12 -15.54 -1.42
CA SER A 143 -1.70 -16.54 -2.33
C SER A 143 -0.91 -16.75 -3.63
N LEU A 144 0.05 -15.87 -3.95
CA LEU A 144 0.94 -16.01 -5.11
C LEU A 144 2.19 -16.85 -4.85
N LEU A 145 2.45 -17.23 -3.58
CA LEU A 145 3.55 -18.12 -3.16
C LEU A 145 4.93 -17.76 -3.74
N LYS A 146 5.23 -16.46 -3.87
CA LYS A 146 6.52 -15.99 -4.41
C LYS A 146 7.61 -15.99 -3.34
N SER A 147 8.82 -16.39 -3.73
CA SER A 147 10.01 -16.27 -2.89
C SER A 147 10.39 -14.80 -2.70
N PRO A 148 10.98 -14.44 -1.54
CA PRO A 148 11.62 -13.15 -1.35
C PRO A 148 12.66 -12.85 -2.45
N PRO A 149 12.74 -11.60 -2.94
CA PRO A 149 13.78 -11.22 -3.87
C PRO A 149 15.16 -11.17 -3.22
N ALA A 150 16.21 -11.16 -4.05
CA ALA A 150 17.58 -11.05 -3.57
C ALA A 150 17.82 -9.75 -2.77
N THR A 151 18.67 -9.86 -1.74
CA THR A 151 18.89 -8.78 -0.76
C THR A 151 19.77 -7.68 -1.36
N PRO A 152 19.32 -6.41 -1.37
CA PRO A 152 20.15 -5.31 -1.85
C PRO A 152 21.31 -5.03 -0.89
N GLN A 153 22.43 -4.56 -1.44
CA GLN A 153 23.63 -4.20 -0.67
C GLN A 153 24.06 -2.77 -1.01
N ILE A 154 24.10 -1.90 0.00
CA ILE A 154 24.58 -0.53 -0.15
C ILE A 154 26.11 -0.55 -0.27
N CYS A 155 26.62 -0.39 -1.50
CA CYS A 155 28.05 -0.45 -1.80
C CYS A 155 28.75 0.91 -1.63
N ARG A 156 28.04 2.02 -1.84
CA ARG A 156 28.62 3.36 -1.76
C ARG A 156 27.70 4.32 -1.04
N VAL A 157 28.27 5.05 -0.10
CA VAL A 157 27.66 6.25 0.47
C VAL A 157 28.59 7.42 0.22
N GLY A 158 28.03 8.44 -0.41
CA GLY A 158 28.66 9.75 -0.57
C GLY A 158 27.66 10.84 -0.23
N GLY A 159 27.97 12.06 -0.60
CA GLY A 159 27.03 13.16 -0.45
C GLY A 159 27.69 14.49 -0.73
N THR A 160 26.87 15.46 -1.11
CA THR A 160 27.25 16.86 -1.28
C THR A 160 26.87 17.64 -0.01
N PRO A 161 27.21 18.93 0.09
CA PRO A 161 26.65 19.78 1.13
C PRO A 161 25.10 19.75 1.17
N SER A 162 24.41 19.48 0.05
CA SER A 162 22.96 19.43 -0.04
C SER A 162 22.32 18.04 0.01
N SER A 163 23.08 16.94 -0.13
CA SER A 163 22.48 15.59 -0.17
C SER A 163 23.31 14.49 0.47
N VAL A 164 22.65 13.38 0.82
CA VAL A 164 23.27 12.07 1.05
C VAL A 164 22.99 11.20 -0.17
N LYS A 165 24.05 10.68 -0.79
CA LYS A 165 23.95 9.81 -1.97
C LYS A 165 24.18 8.36 -1.58
N LEU A 166 23.22 7.50 -1.89
CA LEU A 166 23.30 6.05 -1.75
C LEU A 166 23.45 5.42 -3.14
N ALA A 167 24.34 4.45 -3.27
CA ALA A 167 24.35 3.53 -4.39
C ALA A 167 24.39 2.09 -3.86
N TRP A 168 23.64 1.21 -4.52
CA TRP A 168 23.52 -0.19 -4.14
C TRP A 168 23.59 -1.11 -5.36
N HIS A 169 23.73 -2.40 -5.12
CA HIS A 169 23.56 -3.45 -6.11
C HIS A 169 22.76 -4.59 -5.49
N VAL A 170 22.34 -5.52 -6.33
CA VAL A 170 21.79 -6.81 -5.90
C VAL A 170 22.83 -7.85 -6.25
N CYS A 171 23.36 -8.54 -5.24
CA CYS A 171 24.15 -9.74 -5.47
C CYS A 171 23.18 -10.88 -5.79
N ASP A 172 23.59 -11.75 -6.71
CA ASP A 172 22.89 -12.96 -7.16
C ASP A 172 22.03 -12.81 -8.42
N ILE A 173 22.31 -13.71 -9.36
CA ILE A 173 21.63 -13.84 -10.65
C ILE A 173 20.26 -14.47 -10.38
N LEU A 174 19.24 -13.70 -10.69
CA LEU A 174 17.85 -13.92 -10.31
C LEU A 174 17.23 -14.99 -11.21
N THR A 175 16.83 -16.13 -10.65
CA THR A 175 15.85 -16.99 -11.33
C THR A 175 14.46 -16.42 -11.07
N GLY A 176 13.68 -16.18 -12.14
CA GLY A 176 12.26 -15.82 -12.12
C GLY A 176 11.77 -15.04 -10.89
N ASP A 177 11.29 -15.79 -9.90
CA ASP A 177 10.57 -15.31 -8.71
C ASP A 177 11.44 -14.55 -7.70
N GLU A 178 12.76 -14.66 -7.76
CA GLU A 178 13.70 -13.91 -6.91
C GLU A 178 13.98 -12.50 -7.46
N THR A 179 13.41 -12.16 -8.62
CA THR A 179 13.61 -10.85 -9.26
C THR A 179 12.84 -9.76 -8.53
N ALA A 180 13.57 -8.74 -8.08
CA ALA A 180 12.95 -7.53 -7.55
C ALA A 180 12.20 -6.74 -8.65
N HIS A 181 11.13 -6.07 -8.25
CA HIS A 181 10.36 -5.15 -9.09
C HIS A 181 10.66 -3.69 -8.74
N TYR A 182 10.90 -3.40 -7.46
CA TYR A 182 11.33 -2.10 -6.97
C TYR A 182 12.10 -2.26 -5.65
N PHE A 183 12.76 -1.18 -5.23
CA PHE A 183 13.39 -1.02 -3.94
C PHE A 183 12.64 0.02 -3.12
N ALA A 184 12.51 -0.19 -1.82
CA ALA A 184 12.13 0.84 -0.86
C ALA A 184 13.38 1.30 -0.10
N ILE A 185 13.59 2.61 -0.04
CA ILE A 185 14.67 3.22 0.71
C ILE A 185 14.09 3.77 2.00
N TYR A 186 14.59 3.25 3.11
CA TYR A 186 14.22 3.68 4.45
C TYR A 186 15.34 4.52 5.07
N ARG A 187 14.94 5.51 5.86
CA ARG A 187 15.82 6.32 6.69
C ARG A 187 15.24 6.41 8.09
N PHE A 188 16.08 6.15 9.08
CA PHE A 188 15.78 6.31 10.49
C PHE A 188 16.65 7.40 11.09
N ASP A 189 16.09 8.19 11.99
CA ASP A 189 16.84 9.21 12.72
C ASP A 189 17.78 8.58 13.74
N GLY A 190 19.02 9.07 13.80
CA GLY A 190 20.04 8.59 14.71
C GLY A 190 20.79 7.35 14.22
N GLU A 191 21.30 6.60 15.19
CA GLU A 191 22.12 5.40 14.97
C GLU A 191 21.35 4.15 15.39
N GLY A 192 20.45 3.69 14.53
CA GLY A 192 19.65 2.50 14.77
C GLY A 192 18.63 2.28 13.67
N VAL A 193 18.19 1.03 13.50
CA VAL A 193 17.04 0.72 12.65
C VAL A 193 15.78 0.90 13.49
N GLY A 194 14.90 1.78 13.03
CA GLY A 194 13.60 2.03 13.65
C GLY A 194 12.50 1.10 13.11
N SER A 195 11.26 1.55 13.20
CA SER A 195 10.11 0.78 12.71
C SER A 195 9.89 0.98 11.22
N PHE A 196 9.90 -0.10 10.44
CA PHE A 196 9.47 -0.08 9.03
C PHE A 196 7.96 0.17 8.86
N LYS A 197 7.18 0.05 9.94
CA LYS A 197 5.73 0.34 9.94
C LYS A 197 5.43 1.83 10.12
N ASP A 198 6.41 2.62 10.52
CA ASP A 198 6.26 4.06 10.62
C ASP A 198 6.51 4.68 9.24
N PRO A 199 5.50 5.29 8.61
CA PRO A 199 5.61 5.80 7.24
C PRO A 199 6.62 6.95 7.11
N TYR A 200 6.97 7.66 8.20
CA TYR A 200 8.01 8.70 8.16
C TYR A 200 9.40 8.14 7.81
N ASN A 201 9.61 6.85 8.03
CA ASN A 201 10.88 6.21 7.74
C ASN A 201 10.99 5.77 6.27
N LEU A 202 9.89 5.70 5.51
CA LEU A 202 9.93 5.41 4.07
C LEU A 202 10.24 6.69 3.29
N LEU A 203 11.45 6.81 2.74
CA LEU A 203 11.82 7.98 1.95
C LEU A 203 11.21 7.93 0.55
N ILE A 204 11.38 6.80 -0.14
CA ILE A 204 10.99 6.65 -1.55
C ILE A 204 11.02 5.18 -1.97
N THR A 205 10.35 4.89 -3.08
CA THR A 205 10.54 3.65 -3.85
C THR A 205 11.21 3.95 -5.19
N THR A 206 12.15 3.11 -5.62
CA THR A 206 12.80 3.21 -6.92
C THR A 206 12.60 1.93 -7.73
N PRO A 207 12.34 2.01 -9.05
CA PRO A 207 12.11 0.83 -9.87
C PRO A 207 13.38 -0.03 -9.99
N PHE A 208 13.21 -1.34 -10.16
CA PHE A 208 14.33 -2.27 -10.37
C PHE A 208 14.92 -2.18 -11.79
N TYR A 209 14.08 -1.88 -12.79
CA TYR A 209 14.51 -1.84 -14.19
C TYR A 209 15.04 -0.44 -14.57
N THR A 210 16.18 -0.07 -13.99
CA THR A 210 16.93 1.17 -14.28
C THR A 210 18.38 0.86 -14.64
N GLU A 211 19.07 1.81 -15.26
CA GLU A 211 20.51 1.68 -15.58
C GLU A 211 21.39 1.73 -14.34
N GLU A 212 21.01 2.54 -13.35
CA GLU A 212 21.75 2.73 -12.10
C GLU A 212 20.82 2.67 -10.88
N TYR A 213 21.35 2.10 -9.79
CA TYR A 213 20.69 1.97 -8.49
C TYR A 213 21.26 3.01 -7.53
N ILE A 214 20.73 4.23 -7.66
CA ILE A 214 21.21 5.41 -6.96
C ILE A 214 20.01 6.22 -6.42
N TYR A 215 20.18 6.78 -5.23
CA TYR A 215 19.23 7.72 -4.64
C TYR A 215 19.97 8.84 -3.90
N GLU A 216 19.44 10.05 -3.98
CA GLU A 216 19.96 11.23 -3.27
C GLU A 216 18.91 11.78 -2.30
N ASP A 217 19.14 11.60 -1.00
CA ASP A 217 18.35 12.22 0.05
C ASP A 217 18.76 13.68 0.23
N GLN A 218 17.90 14.59 -0.21
CA GLN A 218 18.08 16.05 -0.08
C GLN A 218 17.48 16.61 1.22
N THR A 219 16.78 15.79 2.00
CA THR A 219 16.08 16.19 3.22
C THR A 219 16.91 15.98 4.49
N ALA A 220 18.04 15.28 4.39
CA ALA A 220 18.98 15.07 5.48
C ALA A 220 19.64 16.38 5.95
N GLN A 221 19.37 16.76 7.19
CA GLN A 221 19.88 17.99 7.80
C GLN A 221 21.31 17.84 8.33
N GLU A 222 22.08 18.92 8.21
CA GLU A 222 23.47 19.00 8.69
C GLU A 222 23.58 18.75 10.21
N GLY A 223 24.62 18.01 10.62
CA GLY A 223 24.93 17.75 12.03
C GLY A 223 24.23 16.51 12.59
N LEU A 224 23.14 16.07 11.93
CA LEU A 224 22.38 14.90 12.33
C LEU A 224 22.96 13.59 11.82
N TYR A 225 22.60 12.51 12.51
CA TYR A 225 22.90 11.13 12.14
C TYR A 225 21.64 10.48 11.61
N TYR A 226 21.83 9.62 10.60
CA TYR A 226 20.77 8.84 10.00
C TYR A 226 21.25 7.41 9.78
N THR A 227 20.31 6.48 9.79
CA THR A 227 20.53 5.08 9.42
C THR A 227 19.73 4.77 8.17
N TYR A 228 20.40 4.37 7.09
CA TYR A 228 19.76 4.00 5.84
C TYR A 228 19.71 2.49 5.67
N VAL A 229 18.58 2.03 5.15
CA VAL A 229 18.31 0.63 4.82
C VAL A 229 17.59 0.58 3.48
N ILE A 230 17.91 -0.41 2.65
CA ILE A 230 17.20 -0.68 1.39
C ILE A 230 16.57 -2.06 1.48
N VAL A 231 15.32 -2.19 1.03
CA VAL A 231 14.58 -3.44 0.94
C VAL A 231 14.10 -3.61 -0.50
N ALA A 232 14.25 -4.80 -1.07
CA ALA A 232 13.73 -5.12 -2.39
C ALA A 232 12.33 -5.75 -2.28
N TYR A 233 11.47 -5.49 -3.26
CA TYR A 233 10.12 -6.06 -3.33
C TYR A 233 9.87 -6.64 -4.71
N ASN A 234 9.31 -7.84 -4.80
CA ASN A 234 8.93 -8.46 -6.07
C ASN A 234 7.53 -8.02 -6.53
N ARG A 235 7.05 -8.57 -7.66
CA ARG A 235 5.72 -8.22 -8.22
C ARG A 235 4.52 -8.62 -7.34
N ALA A 236 4.72 -9.55 -6.41
CA ALA A 236 3.73 -9.93 -5.40
C ALA A 236 3.87 -9.13 -4.10
N ASN A 237 4.73 -8.10 -4.07
CA ASN A 237 5.12 -7.32 -2.90
C ASN A 237 5.67 -8.16 -1.74
N VAL A 238 6.27 -9.32 -2.03
CA VAL A 238 7.08 -10.03 -1.04
C VAL A 238 8.40 -9.28 -0.89
N GLU A 239 8.77 -8.97 0.35
CA GLU A 239 9.98 -8.23 0.68
C GLU A 239 11.20 -9.15 0.83
N SER A 240 12.39 -8.64 0.47
CA SER A 240 13.67 -9.26 0.78
C SER A 240 14.04 -9.07 2.26
N TYR A 241 15.13 -9.69 2.69
CA TYR A 241 15.84 -9.15 3.85
C TYR A 241 16.32 -7.72 3.55
N SER A 242 16.43 -6.91 4.60
CA SER A 242 17.02 -5.58 4.50
C SER A 242 18.50 -5.64 4.17
N SER A 243 19.00 -4.64 3.45
CA SER A 243 20.44 -4.39 3.38
C SER A 243 21.03 -4.20 4.78
N GLU A 244 22.33 -4.46 4.93
CA GLU A 244 23.07 -4.03 6.14
C GLU A 244 22.83 -2.53 6.41
N PRO A 245 22.47 -2.13 7.65
CA PRO A 245 22.23 -0.73 7.97
C PRO A 245 23.48 0.12 7.79
N ILE A 246 23.32 1.29 7.16
CA ILE A 246 24.41 2.24 6.98
C ILE A 246 24.17 3.51 7.78
N PHE A 247 25.01 3.69 8.80
CA PHE A 247 25.03 4.87 9.64
C PHE A 247 25.79 6.02 8.95
N VAL A 248 25.12 7.15 8.80
CA VAL A 248 25.61 8.31 8.06
C VAL A 248 25.48 9.55 8.91
N LYS A 249 26.58 10.28 9.08
CA LYS A 249 26.55 11.64 9.60
C LYS A 249 26.45 12.62 8.43
N LYS A 250 25.45 13.50 8.43
CA LYS A 250 25.41 14.62 7.49
C LYS A 250 26.34 15.73 8.00
N THR A 251 27.22 16.20 7.14
CA THR A 251 28.22 17.24 7.46
C THR A 251 28.16 18.39 6.46
N LYS A 252 28.76 19.53 6.82
CA LYS A 252 28.96 20.69 5.92
C LYS A 252 29.58 20.32 4.57
N LYS A 253 30.49 19.34 4.58
CA LYS A 253 31.26 18.94 3.40
C LYS A 253 30.63 17.79 2.60
N GLY A 254 29.51 17.22 3.05
CA GLY A 254 28.97 15.99 2.46
C GLY A 254 28.37 15.04 3.48
N ALA A 255 28.31 13.76 3.13
CA ALA A 255 27.91 12.69 4.03
C ALA A 255 29.13 11.83 4.41
N LYS A 256 29.25 11.46 5.69
CA LYS A 256 30.29 10.55 6.17
C LYS A 256 29.67 9.28 6.72
N LYS A 257 29.96 8.14 6.07
CA LYS A 257 29.65 6.82 6.62
C LYS A 257 30.42 6.61 7.92
N LYS A 258 29.74 6.24 9.00
CA LYS A 258 30.39 5.82 10.25
C LYS A 258 31.02 4.44 10.00
N LYS A 259 32.32 4.29 10.26
CA LYS A 259 32.97 2.98 10.21
C LYS A 259 32.44 2.15 11.39
N LYS A 260 32.06 0.88 11.15
CA LYS A 260 31.85 -0.08 12.24
C LYS A 260 33.15 -0.11 13.06
N LEU A 261 33.11 0.27 14.33
CA LEU A 261 34.22 -0.05 15.24
C LEU A 261 34.20 -1.56 15.39
N PHE A 262 35.06 -2.26 14.67
CA PHE A 262 35.39 -3.64 14.99
C PHE A 262 36.16 -3.60 16.31
N GLY A 263 35.43 -3.72 17.42
CA GLY A 263 36.04 -4.11 18.68
C GLY A 263 36.49 -5.56 18.52
N TYR A 264 37.81 -5.77 18.45
CA TYR A 264 38.39 -7.08 18.75
C TYR A 264 38.04 -7.39 20.21
N MET A 265 37.03 -8.23 20.44
CA MET A 265 36.98 -9.01 21.66
C MET A 265 37.94 -10.19 21.44
N PHE A 266 39.11 -10.08 22.05
CA PHE A 266 39.93 -11.23 22.44
C PHE A 266 39.29 -11.91 23.64
#